data_AF-A0A0E3NVX5-F1
#
_entry.id   AF-A0A0E3NVX5-F1
#
_cell.length_a   1.000
_cell.length_b   1.000
_cell.length_c   1.000
_cell.angle_alpha   90.00
_cell.angle_beta   90.00
_cell.angle_gamma   90.00
#
_symmetry.space_group_name_H-M   'P 1'
#
loop_
_entity.id
_entity.type
_entity.pdbx_description
1 polymer ?
#
loop_
_entity_poly.entity_id
_entity_poly.type
_entity_poly.pdbx_seq_one_letter_code
_entity_poly.pdbx_strand_id
1 'polypeptide(L)'
;MRFPNRVSGIKFAGLLAIIILVVSTPGCMSSGSDKNNSSSSPNVEVIPPAPESDKSNSSSSPDAEVIAPAPEASITFVTTGSSFSPIITVTGNPEIKWVFGDGSTSDSPAPTVNFASKGTRSNTLVVTPWSAVTKINIGYDGSDGGVTPGPGTIENLEQQNVIAVTGLENVAPYLQVWASSYNPIAELDFSNFTELHTIECFYCISLTSIRLSNVPSLTRLCLERCKISYLDLSEAPALADLRGASQRSSTYTINWGTTGANMWHVCIGANPRMTGALPSGQFPVLEDYFVWNGNQSGTLCLDSKYLYKVRAYDNHYSAADLSGCFPAGRRAVVQIYNNELTSLDISDDPGLIHLNASRNSLDQTAVDGVLQTLDSYNTHHGYLDLSGNAAPSTTGIAHANNLTARGWEVQSS
;
A
#
# COMPACT_ATOMS: atom_id res chain seq x y z
N MET A 1 -64.64 41.97 -33.77
CA MET A 1 -63.23 41.83 -33.33
C MET A 1 -62.45 41.23 -34.48
N ARG A 2 -61.52 41.99 -35.07
CA ARG A 2 -60.76 41.62 -36.28
C ARG A 2 -59.43 40.98 -35.87
N PHE A 3 -59.13 39.81 -36.44
CA PHE A 3 -57.78 39.22 -36.44
C PHE A 3 -56.83 40.03 -37.32
N PRO A 4 -55.53 40.05 -36.98
CA PRO A 4 -54.51 40.11 -38.01
C PRO A 4 -53.52 38.95 -37.90
N ASN A 5 -53.36 38.25 -39.03
CA ASN A 5 -52.20 37.42 -39.35
C ASN A 5 -50.95 38.30 -39.42
N ARG A 6 -49.87 37.88 -38.76
CA ARG A 6 -48.49 38.14 -39.22
C ARG A 6 -47.58 36.98 -38.85
N VAL A 7 -47.18 36.26 -39.90
CA VAL A 7 -46.06 35.33 -39.92
C VAL A 7 -44.76 36.13 -39.93
N SER A 8 -43.80 35.78 -39.08
CA SER A 8 -42.40 36.19 -39.24
C SER A 8 -41.46 35.18 -38.59
N GLY A 9 -40.70 34.48 -39.43
CA GLY A 9 -39.28 34.17 -39.25
C GLY A 9 -38.86 33.34 -38.03
N ILE A 10 -39.00 32.02 -38.11
CA ILE A 10 -38.19 31.09 -37.33
C ILE A 10 -36.76 31.14 -37.91
N LYS A 11 -35.81 31.74 -37.18
CA LYS A 11 -34.38 31.60 -37.47
C LYS A 11 -33.93 30.23 -36.93
N PHE A 12 -33.75 29.28 -37.83
CA PHE A 12 -32.93 28.10 -37.59
C PHE A 12 -31.48 28.57 -37.37
N ALA A 13 -31.05 28.66 -36.11
CA ALA A 13 -29.64 28.65 -35.77
C ALA A 13 -29.20 27.19 -35.81
N GLY A 14 -28.46 26.82 -36.86
CA GLY A 14 -27.85 25.50 -37.00
C GLY A 14 -26.93 25.24 -35.81
N LEU A 15 -27.37 24.37 -34.91
CA LEU A 15 -26.51 23.74 -33.93
C LEU A 15 -25.64 22.76 -34.73
N LEU A 16 -24.46 23.22 -35.14
CA LEU A 16 -23.43 22.36 -35.69
C LEU A 16 -22.96 21.48 -34.53
N ALA A 17 -23.58 20.31 -34.39
CA ALA A 17 -23.10 19.26 -33.53
C ALA A 17 -21.75 18.82 -34.09
N ILE A 18 -20.66 19.40 -33.56
CA ILE A 18 -19.33 18.85 -33.73
C ILE A 18 -19.36 17.53 -32.97
N ILE A 19 -19.57 16.45 -33.72
CA ILE A 19 -19.25 15.10 -33.28
C ILE A 19 -17.73 15.12 -33.08
N ILE A 20 -17.29 15.37 -31.85
CA ILE A 20 -15.95 14.98 -31.43
C ILE A 20 -15.97 13.47 -31.56
N LEU A 21 -15.28 12.98 -32.58
CA LEU A 21 -14.96 11.58 -32.70
C LEU A 21 -14.00 11.30 -31.54
N VAL A 22 -14.56 10.99 -30.37
CA VAL A 22 -13.85 10.31 -29.30
C VAL A 22 -13.43 9.02 -29.95
N VAL A 23 -12.18 8.96 -30.40
CA VAL A 23 -11.51 7.69 -30.58
C VAL A 23 -11.43 7.17 -29.17
N SER A 24 -12.45 6.42 -28.76
CA SER A 24 -12.41 5.62 -27.56
C SER A 24 -11.19 4.73 -27.76
N THR A 25 -10.10 5.10 -27.10
CA THR A 25 -9.08 4.14 -26.70
C THR A 25 -9.82 2.94 -26.13
N PRO A 26 -9.38 1.69 -26.40
CA PRO A 26 -10.06 0.54 -25.82
C PRO A 26 -10.12 0.76 -24.32
N GLY A 27 -11.34 0.99 -23.81
CA GLY A 27 -11.58 1.25 -22.40
C GLY A 27 -10.92 0.16 -21.60
N CYS A 28 -10.30 0.56 -20.49
CA CYS A 28 -9.47 -0.20 -19.56
C CYS A 28 -9.84 -1.71 -19.53
N MET A 29 -9.36 -2.47 -20.51
CA MET A 29 -9.48 -3.93 -20.53
C MET A 29 -8.17 -4.44 -20.00
N SER A 30 -8.21 -4.86 -18.73
CA SER A 30 -7.22 -5.80 -18.23
C SER A 30 -7.18 -6.97 -19.22
N SER A 31 -6.02 -7.23 -19.80
CA SER A 31 -5.82 -8.40 -20.66
C SER A 31 -5.83 -9.64 -19.77
N GLY A 32 -7.02 -10.11 -19.42
CA GLY A 32 -7.26 -11.40 -18.80
C GLY A 32 -7.95 -12.34 -19.78
N SER A 33 -7.21 -13.32 -20.32
CA SER A 33 -7.68 -14.70 -20.51
C SER A 33 -6.63 -15.60 -21.16
N ASP A 34 -6.14 -16.56 -20.36
CA ASP A 34 -6.24 -18.01 -20.57
C ASP A 34 -5.58 -18.77 -21.75
N LYS A 35 -4.86 -19.81 -21.30
CA LYS A 35 -4.63 -21.16 -21.86
C LYS A 35 -3.58 -21.33 -22.97
N ASN A 36 -2.47 -21.93 -22.55
CA ASN A 36 -1.92 -23.13 -23.20
C ASN A 36 -1.02 -23.89 -22.22
N ASN A 37 -1.52 -25.00 -21.68
CA ASN A 37 -0.69 -26.18 -21.48
C ASN A 37 -1.57 -27.42 -21.30
N SER A 38 -1.56 -28.28 -22.31
CA SER A 38 -2.09 -29.63 -22.23
C SER A 38 -1.08 -30.61 -22.81
N SER A 39 -1.01 -31.77 -22.15
CA SER A 39 -0.26 -32.98 -22.46
C SER A 39 1.21 -32.94 -21.98
N SER A 40 1.74 -33.94 -21.28
CA SER A 40 1.34 -35.33 -21.10
C SER A 40 2.14 -35.95 -19.94
N SER A 41 1.51 -36.79 -19.11
CA SER A 41 2.15 -38.02 -18.59
C SER A 41 1.13 -38.91 -17.86
N PRO A 42 1.34 -40.24 -17.86
CA PRO A 42 0.24 -41.20 -17.92
C PRO A 42 -0.10 -41.88 -16.59
N ASN A 43 -1.29 -42.48 -16.61
CA ASN A 43 -1.88 -43.41 -15.65
C ASN A 43 -0.87 -44.29 -14.88
N VAL A 44 -1.03 -44.34 -13.57
CA VAL A 44 -0.62 -45.48 -12.74
C VAL A 44 -1.83 -45.94 -11.94
N GLU A 45 -2.10 -47.24 -12.04
CA GLU A 45 -3.20 -47.99 -11.47
C GLU A 45 -3.31 -47.88 -9.94
N VAL A 46 -4.57 -47.86 -9.48
CA VAL A 46 -4.98 -48.04 -8.09
C VAL A 46 -4.90 -49.53 -7.76
N ILE A 47 -4.11 -49.89 -6.74
CA ILE A 47 -4.07 -51.23 -6.15
C ILE A 47 -4.73 -51.16 -4.74
N PRO A 48 -5.66 -52.07 -4.39
CA PRO A 48 -6.31 -52.09 -3.07
C PRO A 48 -5.42 -52.75 -2.00
N PRO A 49 -5.69 -52.53 -0.69
CA PRO A 49 -4.85 -53.05 0.38
C PRO A 49 -5.13 -54.54 0.68
N ALA A 50 -4.07 -55.25 1.10
CA ALA A 50 -4.12 -56.62 1.62
C ALA A 50 -3.90 -56.61 3.16
N PRO A 51 -4.31 -57.69 3.88
CA PRO A 51 -4.84 -57.59 5.24
C PRO A 51 -3.82 -57.78 6.37
N GLU A 52 -4.30 -57.46 7.57
CA GLU A 52 -3.71 -57.63 8.90
C GLU A 52 -3.04 -58.99 9.13
N SER A 53 -1.95 -58.95 9.91
CA SER A 53 -1.47 -60.11 10.67
C SER A 53 -1.17 -59.70 12.11
N ASP A 54 -1.97 -60.26 13.02
CA ASP A 54 -1.68 -60.38 14.44
C ASP A 54 -0.25 -60.89 14.71
N LYS A 55 0.43 -60.28 15.70
CA LYS A 55 0.84 -61.04 16.91
C LYS A 55 1.52 -60.18 17.99
N SER A 56 1.05 -60.48 19.20
CA SER A 56 1.77 -60.57 20.48
C SER A 56 1.88 -59.32 21.36
N ASN A 57 1.02 -59.34 22.38
CA ASN A 57 1.24 -58.81 23.72
C ASN A 57 2.57 -59.31 24.29
N SER A 58 3.44 -58.38 24.70
CA SER A 58 4.29 -58.54 25.86
C SER A 58 4.04 -57.39 26.82
N SER A 59 3.63 -57.74 28.03
CA SER A 59 3.37 -56.85 29.15
C SER A 59 4.68 -56.38 29.77
N SER A 60 4.90 -55.07 29.79
CA SER A 60 5.82 -54.42 30.75
C SER A 60 5.14 -53.18 31.31
N SER A 61 5.12 -53.06 32.64
CA SER A 61 4.54 -51.96 33.42
C SER A 61 4.88 -50.57 32.87
N PRO A 62 3.97 -49.58 33.00
CA PRO A 62 4.33 -48.20 32.73
C PRO A 62 5.11 -47.68 33.94
N ASP A 63 6.43 -47.53 33.80
CA ASP A 63 7.12 -46.50 34.55
C ASP A 63 6.51 -45.17 34.09
N ALA A 64 5.93 -44.43 35.03
CA ALA A 64 5.40 -43.10 34.80
C ALA A 64 6.57 -42.19 34.39
N GLU A 65 6.79 -42.09 33.09
CA GLU A 65 7.64 -41.07 32.51
C GLU A 65 7.04 -39.73 32.94
N VAL A 66 7.74 -39.04 33.85
CA VAL A 66 7.43 -37.68 34.23
C VAL A 66 7.56 -36.86 32.96
N ILE A 67 6.44 -36.66 32.27
CA ILE A 67 6.35 -35.73 31.14
C ILE A 67 6.76 -34.39 31.74
N ALA A 68 7.96 -33.94 31.40
CA ALA A 68 8.41 -32.60 31.74
C ALA A 68 7.31 -31.64 31.26
N PRO A 69 6.87 -30.68 32.09
CA PRO A 69 5.82 -29.76 31.68
C PRO A 69 6.23 -29.14 30.35
N ALA A 70 5.31 -29.12 29.39
CA ALA A 70 5.54 -28.49 28.10
C ALA A 70 6.11 -27.07 28.36
N PRO A 71 7.15 -26.65 27.62
CA PRO A 71 7.74 -25.34 27.82
C PRO A 71 6.66 -24.28 27.76
N GLU A 72 6.64 -23.40 28.77
CA GLU A 72 5.68 -22.31 28.89
C GLU A 72 5.73 -21.45 27.61
N ALA A 73 4.58 -21.30 26.94
CA ALA A 73 4.46 -20.55 25.69
C ALA A 73 4.92 -19.11 25.91
N SER A 74 5.95 -18.67 25.18
CA SER A 74 6.62 -17.39 25.41
C SER A 74 7.02 -16.70 24.11
N ILE A 75 7.07 -15.37 24.14
CA ILE A 75 7.66 -14.55 23.08
C ILE A 75 9.07 -14.15 23.52
N THR A 76 10.08 -14.37 22.69
CA THR A 76 11.46 -13.95 22.98
C THR A 76 11.90 -12.82 22.06
N PHE A 77 12.41 -11.74 22.65
CA PHE A 77 13.01 -10.59 21.97
C PHE A 77 14.53 -10.64 22.16
N VAL A 78 15.27 -10.77 21.06
CA VAL A 78 16.73 -10.68 21.08
C VAL A 78 17.15 -9.23 20.86
N THR A 79 17.76 -8.63 21.86
CA THR A 79 18.19 -7.22 21.86
C THR A 79 19.70 -7.09 21.82
N THR A 80 20.23 -5.98 21.29
CA THR A 80 21.67 -5.65 21.34
C THR A 80 21.98 -4.37 22.15
N GLY A 81 20.94 -3.69 22.62
CA GLY A 81 21.04 -2.43 23.38
C GLY A 81 21.63 -2.58 24.78
N SER A 82 21.88 -1.46 25.42
CA SER A 82 22.23 -1.39 26.85
C SER A 82 21.01 -1.38 27.77
N SER A 83 19.81 -1.29 27.21
CA SER A 83 18.53 -1.32 27.92
C SER A 83 17.46 -1.93 27.02
N PHE A 84 16.35 -2.35 27.63
CA PHE A 84 15.15 -2.81 26.95
C PHE A 84 13.92 -2.31 27.72
N SER A 85 12.99 -1.68 27.03
CA SER A 85 11.82 -1.02 27.60
C SER A 85 10.63 -1.09 26.64
N PRO A 86 10.14 -2.31 26.34
CA PRO A 86 8.97 -2.50 25.48
C PRO A 86 7.69 -2.00 26.16
N ILE A 87 6.65 -1.78 25.38
CA ILE A 87 5.29 -1.54 25.88
C ILE A 87 4.38 -2.62 25.30
N ILE A 88 3.65 -3.33 26.15
CA ILE A 88 2.50 -4.14 25.75
C ILE A 88 1.22 -3.50 26.26
N THR A 89 0.14 -3.61 25.49
CA THR A 89 -1.21 -3.27 25.97
C THR A 89 -1.98 -4.55 26.19
N VAL A 90 -2.65 -4.61 27.33
CA VAL A 90 -3.45 -5.75 27.74
C VAL A 90 -4.86 -5.33 28.11
N THR A 91 -5.80 -6.27 28.02
CA THR A 91 -7.18 -6.14 28.51
C THR A 91 -7.39 -6.99 29.76
N GLY A 92 -8.26 -6.53 30.67
CA GLY A 92 -8.48 -7.21 31.95
C GLY A 92 -7.24 -7.16 32.85
N ASN A 93 -7.03 -8.23 33.63
CA ASN A 93 -5.92 -8.35 34.58
C ASN A 93 -5.16 -9.67 34.34
N PRO A 94 -4.44 -9.82 33.22
CA PRO A 94 -3.67 -11.03 32.95
C PRO A 94 -2.45 -11.12 33.88
N GLU A 95 -1.92 -12.31 34.04
CA GLU A 95 -0.59 -12.50 34.62
C GLU A 95 0.45 -12.20 33.55
N ILE A 96 1.38 -11.29 33.85
CA ILE A 96 2.47 -10.89 32.96
C ILE A 96 3.79 -11.27 33.64
N LYS A 97 4.70 -11.87 32.89
CA LYS A 97 6.04 -12.18 33.36
C LYS A 97 7.07 -11.91 32.27
N TRP A 98 7.92 -10.96 32.54
CA TRP A 98 9.17 -10.73 31.83
C TRP A 98 10.32 -11.43 32.55
N VAL A 99 11.20 -12.06 31.78
CA VAL A 99 12.51 -12.55 32.22
C VAL A 99 13.56 -11.96 31.30
N PHE A 100 14.42 -11.10 31.82
CA PHE A 100 15.43 -10.39 31.04
C PHE A 100 16.74 -11.16 30.97
N GLY A 101 17.60 -10.79 30.01
CA GLY A 101 18.87 -11.50 29.78
C GLY A 101 19.89 -11.42 30.92
N ASP A 102 19.67 -10.58 31.93
CA ASP A 102 20.44 -10.53 33.17
C ASP A 102 19.82 -11.33 34.33
N GLY A 103 18.70 -12.02 34.08
CA GLY A 103 17.96 -12.81 35.06
C GLY A 103 16.95 -12.00 35.90
N SER A 104 16.91 -10.67 35.76
CA SER A 104 15.88 -9.86 36.40
C SER A 104 14.49 -10.14 35.79
N THR A 105 13.44 -9.82 36.54
CA THR A 105 12.05 -10.07 36.14
C THR A 105 11.17 -8.85 36.35
N SER A 106 10.03 -8.81 35.67
CA SER A 106 9.01 -7.77 35.83
C SER A 106 7.63 -8.32 35.48
N ASP A 107 6.60 -7.84 36.14
CA ASP A 107 5.18 -8.07 35.83
C ASP A 107 4.50 -6.84 35.19
N SER A 108 5.23 -5.73 35.03
CA SER A 108 4.74 -4.53 34.36
C SER A 108 4.45 -4.77 32.87
N PRO A 109 3.36 -4.21 32.31
CA PRO A 109 3.13 -4.14 30.86
C PRO A 109 4.11 -3.20 30.14
N ALA A 110 4.81 -2.33 30.86
CA ALA A 110 5.83 -1.45 30.32
C ALA A 110 7.07 -1.51 31.23
N PRO A 111 7.83 -2.62 31.21
CA PRO A 111 9.01 -2.75 32.05
C PRO A 111 10.15 -1.86 31.56
N THR A 112 11.14 -1.63 32.41
CA THR A 112 12.40 -1.02 32.01
C THR A 112 13.53 -1.78 32.68
N VAL A 113 14.44 -2.33 31.86
CA VAL A 113 15.67 -2.94 32.34
C VAL A 113 16.87 -2.21 31.73
N ASN A 114 17.86 -1.92 32.58
CA ASN A 114 19.13 -1.32 32.19
C ASN A 114 20.25 -2.33 32.45
N PHE A 115 20.86 -2.84 31.37
CA PHE A 115 21.94 -3.81 31.43
C PHE A 115 23.34 -3.20 31.57
N ALA A 116 23.42 -1.87 31.74
CA ALA A 116 24.63 -1.04 31.83
C ALA A 116 25.54 -0.99 30.59
N SER A 117 25.54 -2.03 29.75
CA SER A 117 26.36 -2.11 28.54
C SER A 117 25.62 -2.77 27.38
N LYS A 118 25.99 -2.40 26.16
CA LYS A 118 25.48 -3.05 24.94
C LYS A 118 25.90 -4.52 24.92
N GLY A 119 25.02 -5.38 24.43
CA GLY A 119 25.27 -6.81 24.36
C GLY A 119 24.03 -7.57 23.90
N THR A 120 24.25 -8.71 23.25
CA THR A 120 23.17 -9.59 22.80
C THR A 120 22.53 -10.27 24.00
N ARG A 121 21.21 -10.09 24.14
CA ARG A 121 20.43 -10.63 25.27
C ARG A 121 19.09 -11.14 24.78
N SER A 122 18.63 -12.24 25.36
CA SER A 122 17.27 -12.76 25.19
C SER A 122 16.40 -12.24 26.31
N ASN A 123 15.26 -11.65 25.95
CA ASN A 123 14.26 -11.17 26.89
C ASN A 123 12.94 -11.87 26.57
N THR A 124 12.37 -12.57 27.55
CA THR A 124 11.22 -13.45 27.35
C THR A 124 10.00 -12.86 28.02
N LEU A 125 8.88 -12.83 27.29
CA LEU A 125 7.55 -12.47 27.76
C LEU A 125 6.68 -13.71 27.83
N VAL A 126 6.01 -13.89 28.96
CA VAL A 126 4.90 -14.82 29.14
C VAL A 126 3.69 -14.02 29.61
N VAL A 127 2.53 -14.25 28.99
CA VAL A 127 1.25 -13.66 29.43
C VAL A 127 0.19 -14.74 29.51
N THR A 128 -0.54 -14.78 30.63
CA THR A 128 -1.65 -15.72 30.84
C THR A 128 -2.94 -14.95 31.15
N PRO A 129 -3.99 -15.03 30.30
CA PRO A 129 -3.99 -15.64 28.96
C PRO A 129 -3.40 -14.71 27.89
N TRP A 130 -2.80 -15.29 26.83
CA TRP A 130 -2.31 -14.53 25.67
C TRP A 130 -3.40 -13.70 24.97
N SER A 131 -4.66 -14.11 25.07
CA SER A 131 -5.81 -13.35 24.55
C SER A 131 -6.00 -11.97 25.17
N ALA A 132 -5.34 -11.70 26.30
CA ALA A 132 -5.36 -10.37 26.89
C ALA A 132 -4.47 -9.37 26.12
N VAL A 133 -3.43 -9.81 25.40
CA VAL A 133 -2.45 -8.92 24.75
C VAL A 133 -3.00 -8.41 23.41
N THR A 134 -3.21 -7.10 23.31
CA THR A 134 -3.77 -6.46 22.11
C THR A 134 -2.74 -5.66 21.31
N LYS A 135 -1.68 -5.16 21.95
CA LYS A 135 -0.62 -4.39 21.27
C LYS A 135 0.75 -4.77 21.81
N ILE A 136 1.73 -4.85 20.92
CA ILE A 136 3.16 -4.91 21.26
C ILE A 136 3.86 -3.77 20.52
N ASN A 137 4.51 -2.91 21.29
CA ASN A 137 5.27 -1.77 20.80
C ASN A 137 6.71 -1.85 21.32
N ILE A 138 7.64 -1.95 20.38
CA ILE A 138 9.09 -1.95 20.60
C ILE A 138 9.78 -0.84 19.78
N GLY A 139 9.01 0.10 19.24
CA GLY A 139 9.49 1.24 18.48
C GLY A 139 8.38 1.86 17.63
N TYR A 140 8.08 3.15 17.87
CA TYR A 140 7.10 3.91 17.10
C TYR A 140 7.33 5.41 17.30
N ASP A 141 7.24 6.20 16.23
CA ASP A 141 7.35 7.66 16.30
C ASP A 141 6.32 8.42 15.46
N GLY A 142 5.46 7.70 14.72
CA GLY A 142 4.47 8.30 13.82
C GLY A 142 5.07 9.23 12.76
N SER A 143 6.35 9.09 12.42
CA SER A 143 7.09 10.00 11.53
C SER A 143 6.51 10.12 10.12
N ASP A 144 5.71 9.17 9.70
CA ASP A 144 5.03 9.13 8.41
C ASP A 144 3.62 9.78 8.44
N GLY A 145 3.25 10.42 9.54
CA GLY A 145 1.90 10.97 9.79
C GLY A 145 1.09 10.14 10.78
N GLY A 146 1.61 8.97 11.16
CA GLY A 146 1.05 8.11 12.20
C GLY A 146 -0.20 7.36 11.77
N VAL A 147 -0.82 6.69 12.76
CA VAL A 147 -2.04 5.90 12.57
C VAL A 147 -3.29 6.74 12.86
N THR A 148 -4.43 6.40 12.27
CA THR A 148 -5.74 6.98 12.59
C THR A 148 -6.36 6.25 13.81
N PRO A 149 -7.04 6.91 14.77
CA PRO A 149 -7.47 8.32 14.84
C PRO A 149 -6.42 9.36 15.28
N GLY A 150 -5.13 9.01 15.31
CA GLY A 150 -4.05 9.98 15.51
C GLY A 150 -2.81 9.41 16.23
N PRO A 151 -1.81 10.26 16.49
CA PRO A 151 -0.52 9.89 17.09
C PRO A 151 -0.61 9.37 18.54
N GLY A 152 -1.80 9.35 19.16
CA GLY A 152 -2.02 8.78 20.49
C GLY A 152 -2.49 7.33 20.51
N THR A 153 -2.76 6.72 19.34
CA THR A 153 -3.22 5.32 19.23
C THR A 153 -2.10 4.33 19.56
N ILE A 154 -0.87 4.67 19.16
CA ILE A 154 0.35 3.94 19.51
C ILE A 154 1.26 4.93 20.24
N GLU A 155 1.73 4.56 21.42
CA GLU A 155 2.61 5.41 22.22
C GLU A 155 3.94 5.61 21.49
N ASN A 156 4.45 6.84 21.47
CA ASN A 156 5.80 7.08 20.97
C ASN A 156 6.80 6.33 21.86
N LEU A 157 7.63 5.51 21.22
CA LEU A 157 8.63 4.68 21.86
C LEU A 157 9.88 4.66 20.99
N GLU A 158 11.03 5.00 21.57
CA GLU A 158 12.31 4.86 20.88
C GLU A 158 12.56 3.38 20.49
N GLN A 159 13.39 3.16 19.48
CA GLN A 159 13.77 1.80 19.10
C GLN A 159 14.39 1.01 20.27
N GLN A 160 14.08 -0.27 20.35
CA GLN A 160 14.56 -1.15 21.43
C GLN A 160 15.78 -2.00 21.03
N ASN A 161 16.39 -1.72 19.86
CA ASN A 161 17.54 -2.45 19.30
C ASN A 161 17.29 -3.97 19.21
N VAL A 162 16.06 -4.35 18.88
CA VAL A 162 15.63 -5.75 18.70
C VAL A 162 16.10 -6.24 17.33
N ILE A 163 16.81 -7.36 17.29
CA ILE A 163 17.34 -7.98 16.06
C ILE A 163 16.54 -9.21 15.62
N ALA A 164 15.83 -9.86 16.54
CA ALA A 164 14.99 -11.02 16.26
C ALA A 164 13.86 -11.15 17.29
N VAL A 165 12.73 -11.69 16.85
CA VAL A 165 11.59 -12.04 17.70
C VAL A 165 11.16 -13.47 17.36
N THR A 166 10.98 -14.32 18.35
CA THR A 166 10.49 -15.70 18.18
C THR A 166 9.31 -15.97 19.10
N GLY A 167 8.45 -16.93 18.74
CA GLY A 167 7.28 -17.29 19.53
C GLY A 167 6.10 -16.33 19.39
N LEU A 168 6.09 -15.44 18.39
CA LEU A 168 4.99 -14.51 18.14
C LEU A 168 3.66 -15.23 17.93
N GLU A 169 3.67 -16.43 17.35
CA GLU A 169 2.51 -17.29 17.16
C GLU A 169 1.73 -17.57 18.47
N ASN A 170 2.37 -17.45 19.63
CA ASN A 170 1.72 -17.64 20.93
C ASN A 170 0.66 -16.57 21.24
N VAL A 171 0.75 -15.38 20.64
CA VAL A 171 -0.27 -14.32 20.79
C VAL A 171 -1.29 -14.31 19.64
N ALA A 172 -1.14 -15.17 18.63
CA ALA A 172 -2.17 -15.34 17.61
C ALA A 172 -3.43 -16.00 18.21
N PRO A 173 -4.64 -15.65 17.74
CA PRO A 173 -4.94 -14.65 16.71
C PRO A 173 -5.15 -13.22 17.24
N TYR A 174 -4.88 -12.96 18.54
CA TYR A 174 -5.46 -11.86 19.32
C TYR A 174 -4.79 -10.50 19.14
N LEU A 175 -3.51 -10.47 18.74
CA LEU A 175 -2.77 -9.22 18.62
C LEU A 175 -3.39 -8.31 17.55
N GLN A 176 -3.66 -7.06 17.91
CA GLN A 176 -4.31 -6.06 17.06
C GLN A 176 -3.31 -5.07 16.44
N VAL A 177 -2.23 -4.76 17.16
CA VAL A 177 -1.22 -3.79 16.75
C VAL A 177 0.19 -4.30 17.03
N TRP A 178 1.04 -4.23 16.00
CA TRP A 178 2.49 -4.43 16.12
C TRP A 178 3.23 -3.16 15.72
N ALA A 179 4.14 -2.69 16.56
CA ALA A 179 5.04 -1.58 16.23
C ALA A 179 6.48 -1.89 16.57
N SER A 180 7.37 -1.80 15.59
CA SER A 180 8.79 -2.08 15.74
C SER A 180 9.69 -1.16 14.92
N SER A 181 9.21 0.04 14.60
CA SER A 181 9.93 1.02 13.79
C SER A 181 11.38 1.18 14.26
N TYR A 182 12.29 1.32 13.31
CA TYR A 182 13.73 1.48 13.45
C TYR A 182 14.49 0.28 14.06
N ASN A 183 13.81 -0.79 14.49
CA ASN A 183 14.51 -1.96 15.00
C ASN A 183 15.18 -2.74 13.86
N PRO A 184 16.42 -3.24 14.06
CA PRO A 184 17.15 -4.04 13.09
C PRO A 184 16.66 -5.50 13.00
N ILE A 185 15.34 -5.72 13.05
CA ILE A 185 14.71 -7.03 12.96
C ILE A 185 14.90 -7.58 11.54
N ALA A 186 15.31 -8.84 11.41
CA ALA A 186 15.54 -9.47 10.12
C ALA A 186 14.25 -10.03 9.47
N GLU A 187 13.38 -10.64 10.28
CA GLU A 187 12.20 -11.36 9.81
C GLU A 187 11.05 -11.24 10.82
N LEU A 188 9.82 -11.22 10.31
CA LEU A 188 8.59 -11.23 11.09
C LEU A 188 7.58 -12.20 10.47
N ASP A 189 6.86 -12.95 11.29
CA ASP A 189 5.80 -13.87 10.85
C ASP A 189 4.51 -13.55 11.60
N PHE A 190 3.48 -13.13 10.84
CA PHE A 190 2.15 -12.81 11.35
C PHE A 190 1.09 -13.80 10.83
N SER A 191 1.47 -15.06 10.59
CA SER A 191 0.51 -16.08 10.14
C SER A 191 -0.61 -16.31 11.15
N ASN A 192 -1.86 -16.28 10.70
CA ASN A 192 -3.08 -16.47 11.49
C ASN A 192 -3.39 -15.37 12.53
N PHE A 193 -2.86 -14.17 12.34
CA PHE A 193 -3.18 -13.02 13.17
C PHE A 193 -4.48 -12.35 12.70
N THR A 194 -5.61 -12.99 12.97
CA THR A 194 -6.90 -12.56 12.39
C THR A 194 -7.44 -11.24 12.95
N GLU A 195 -6.97 -10.81 14.12
CA GLU A 195 -7.35 -9.51 14.72
C GLU A 195 -6.35 -8.38 14.41
N LEU A 196 -5.22 -8.68 13.77
CA LEU A 196 -4.15 -7.73 13.51
C LEU A 196 -4.57 -6.73 12.44
N HIS A 197 -4.78 -5.48 12.85
CA HIS A 197 -5.21 -4.41 11.96
C HIS A 197 -4.09 -3.43 11.60
N THR A 198 -3.00 -3.39 12.36
CA THR A 198 -1.90 -2.42 12.14
C THR A 198 -0.52 -3.02 12.38
N ILE A 199 0.36 -2.85 11.39
CA ILE A 199 1.79 -3.19 11.47
C ILE A 199 2.61 -1.94 11.14
N GLU A 200 3.50 -1.54 12.05
CA GLU A 200 4.40 -0.40 11.93
C GLU A 200 5.87 -0.81 11.99
N CYS A 201 6.51 -0.89 10.83
CA CYS A 201 7.91 -1.27 10.67
C CYS A 201 8.71 -0.21 9.89
N PHE A 202 8.41 1.08 10.10
CA PHE A 202 9.14 2.17 9.47
C PHE A 202 10.64 2.07 9.77
N TYR A 203 11.50 2.15 8.75
CA TYR A 203 12.95 2.17 8.91
C TYR A 203 13.55 0.89 9.56
N CYS A 204 12.89 -0.26 9.46
CA CYS A 204 13.49 -1.54 9.82
C CYS A 204 14.49 -1.99 8.75
N ILE A 205 15.68 -1.38 8.72
CA ILE A 205 16.67 -1.53 7.63
C ILE A 205 17.21 -2.95 7.41
N SER A 206 17.03 -3.84 8.39
CA SER A 206 17.42 -5.25 8.31
C SER A 206 16.28 -6.16 7.87
N LEU A 207 15.03 -5.68 7.83
CA LEU A 207 13.85 -6.50 7.59
C LEU A 207 13.80 -6.91 6.13
N THR A 208 14.02 -8.21 5.89
CA THR A 208 14.04 -8.81 4.55
C THR A 208 12.81 -9.65 4.26
N SER A 209 12.13 -10.15 5.30
CA SER A 209 10.97 -11.01 5.17
C SER A 209 9.87 -10.62 6.16
N ILE A 210 8.63 -10.57 5.67
CA ILE A 210 7.43 -10.49 6.48
C ILE A 210 6.39 -11.46 5.91
N ARG A 211 5.86 -12.36 6.74
CA ARG A 211 4.79 -13.28 6.33
C ARG A 211 3.44 -12.78 6.81
N LEU A 212 2.49 -12.69 5.88
CA LEU A 212 1.14 -12.14 6.08
C LEU A 212 0.07 -13.15 5.62
N SER A 213 0.16 -14.40 6.10
CA SER A 213 -0.84 -15.44 5.79
C SER A 213 -2.03 -15.38 6.75
N ASN A 214 -3.26 -15.44 6.24
CA ASN A 214 -4.48 -15.32 7.04
C ASN A 214 -4.52 -14.10 7.98
N VAL A 215 -4.41 -12.89 7.41
CA VAL A 215 -4.50 -11.60 8.13
C VAL A 215 -5.70 -10.75 7.65
N PRO A 216 -6.94 -11.29 7.73
CA PRO A 216 -8.12 -10.68 7.13
C PRO A 216 -8.46 -9.27 7.65
N SER A 217 -8.02 -8.90 8.86
CA SER A 217 -8.30 -7.61 9.48
C SER A 217 -7.21 -6.56 9.25
N LEU A 218 -6.11 -6.89 8.56
CA LEU A 218 -5.00 -5.96 8.35
C LEU A 218 -5.47 -4.78 7.48
N THR A 219 -5.57 -3.58 8.07
CA THR A 219 -6.00 -2.36 7.38
C THR A 219 -4.82 -1.45 7.05
N ARG A 220 -3.73 -1.52 7.83
CA ARG A 220 -2.54 -0.69 7.65
C ARG A 220 -1.25 -1.48 7.77
N LEU A 221 -0.37 -1.31 6.78
CA LEU A 221 0.95 -1.91 6.73
C LEU A 221 2.02 -0.88 6.36
N CYS A 222 2.89 -0.56 7.31
CA CYS A 222 4.06 0.28 7.07
C CYS A 222 5.35 -0.52 7.07
N LEU A 223 6.05 -0.49 5.93
CA LEU A 223 7.30 -1.15 5.61
C LEU A 223 8.27 -0.17 4.91
N GLU A 224 8.07 1.14 5.04
CA GLU A 224 8.95 2.11 4.37
C GLU A 224 10.40 1.99 4.86
N ARG A 225 11.34 2.11 3.91
CA ARG A 225 12.79 2.08 4.19
C ARG A 225 13.29 0.77 4.81
N CYS A 226 12.62 -0.33 4.51
CA CYS A 226 13.05 -1.69 4.82
C CYS A 226 13.92 -2.28 3.69
N LYS A 227 14.05 -3.61 3.68
CA LYS A 227 14.77 -4.38 2.67
C LYS A 227 13.91 -5.55 2.15
N ILE A 228 12.61 -5.32 1.97
CA ILE A 228 11.67 -6.32 1.45
C ILE A 228 11.92 -6.49 -0.05
N SER A 229 12.09 -7.73 -0.50
CA SER A 229 12.25 -8.06 -1.94
C SER A 229 11.00 -8.64 -2.55
N TYR A 230 10.18 -9.31 -1.73
CA TYR A 230 8.89 -9.88 -2.10
C TYR A 230 7.90 -9.61 -0.98
N LEU A 231 6.73 -9.09 -1.32
CA LEU A 231 5.64 -8.83 -0.39
C LEU A 231 4.38 -9.54 -0.90
N ASP A 232 3.87 -10.47 -0.11
CA ASP A 232 2.59 -11.12 -0.41
C ASP A 232 1.47 -10.45 0.39
N LEU A 233 0.48 -9.90 -0.32
CA LEU A 233 -0.71 -9.26 0.23
C LEU A 233 -1.98 -10.04 -0.11
N SER A 234 -1.87 -11.22 -0.73
CA SER A 234 -3.02 -11.95 -1.27
C SER A 234 -4.01 -12.44 -0.20
N GLU A 235 -3.59 -12.49 1.06
CA GLU A 235 -4.41 -12.87 2.22
C GLU A 235 -4.68 -11.69 3.19
N ALA A 236 -4.61 -10.45 2.69
CA ALA A 236 -4.90 -9.21 3.42
C ALA A 236 -6.07 -8.40 2.79
N PRO A 237 -7.28 -8.97 2.65
CA PRO A 237 -8.39 -8.36 1.90
C PRO A 237 -8.88 -7.00 2.44
N ALA A 238 -8.68 -6.72 3.73
CA ALA A 238 -9.06 -5.44 4.34
C ALA A 238 -8.01 -4.33 4.20
N LEU A 239 -6.86 -4.59 3.56
CA LEU A 239 -5.77 -3.63 3.48
C LEU A 239 -6.22 -2.35 2.78
N ALA A 240 -5.97 -1.23 3.45
CA ALA A 240 -6.47 0.08 3.08
C ALA A 240 -5.36 1.13 2.94
N ASP A 241 -4.28 0.99 3.72
CA ASP A 241 -3.10 1.87 3.74
C ASP A 241 -1.82 1.04 3.64
N LEU A 242 -1.20 1.05 2.45
CA LEU A 242 0.10 0.42 2.21
C LEU A 242 1.19 1.47 2.09
N ARG A 243 2.24 1.32 2.91
CA ARG A 243 3.43 2.17 2.88
C ARG A 243 4.68 1.31 2.72
N GLY A 244 5.11 1.12 1.49
CA GLY A 244 6.25 0.30 1.09
C GLY A 244 7.34 1.08 0.33
N ALA A 245 7.40 2.40 0.47
CA ALA A 245 8.37 3.23 -0.25
C ALA A 245 9.83 2.94 0.14
N SER A 246 10.75 3.17 -0.80
CA SER A 246 12.21 3.13 -0.57
C SER A 246 12.76 1.79 -0.05
N GLN A 247 12.31 0.66 -0.60
CA GLN A 247 12.92 -0.64 -0.35
C GLN A 247 14.37 -0.66 -0.82
N ARG A 248 15.26 -1.15 0.04
CA ARG A 248 16.72 -1.20 -0.21
C ARG A 248 17.16 -2.52 -0.84
N SER A 249 16.24 -3.20 -1.52
CA SER A 249 16.43 -4.51 -2.12
C SER A 249 16.96 -4.43 -3.56
N SER A 250 17.47 -5.55 -4.09
CA SER A 250 17.86 -5.66 -5.51
C SER A 250 16.69 -5.88 -6.45
N THR A 251 15.55 -6.32 -5.93
CA THR A 251 14.27 -6.45 -6.60
C THR A 251 13.18 -6.07 -5.60
N TYR A 252 12.02 -5.65 -6.08
CA TYR A 252 10.82 -5.53 -5.27
C TYR A 252 9.60 -5.98 -6.06
N THR A 253 8.93 -7.03 -5.61
CA THR A 253 7.71 -7.55 -6.23
C THR A 253 6.62 -7.63 -5.18
N ILE A 254 5.40 -7.24 -5.56
CA ILE A 254 4.22 -7.33 -4.70
C ILE A 254 3.24 -8.30 -5.35
N ASN A 255 2.88 -9.37 -4.64
CA ASN A 255 1.73 -10.20 -4.99
C ASN A 255 0.49 -9.60 -4.32
N TRP A 256 -0.38 -8.98 -5.12
CA TRP A 256 -1.60 -8.36 -4.63
C TRP A 256 -2.73 -9.36 -4.39
N GLY A 257 -2.72 -10.52 -5.07
CA GLY A 257 -3.90 -11.40 -5.13
C GLY A 257 -5.15 -10.60 -5.52
N THR A 258 -6.19 -10.65 -4.67
CA THR A 258 -7.43 -9.85 -4.84
C THR A 258 -7.50 -8.63 -3.92
N THR A 259 -6.45 -8.34 -3.16
CA THR A 259 -6.38 -7.20 -2.26
C THR A 259 -6.38 -5.89 -3.04
N GLY A 260 -7.21 -4.94 -2.62
CA GLY A 260 -7.30 -3.61 -3.24
C GLY A 260 -8.63 -2.89 -3.06
N ALA A 261 -9.73 -3.62 -2.81
CA ALA A 261 -11.07 -3.03 -2.75
C ALA A 261 -11.23 -1.92 -1.70
N ASN A 262 -10.44 -1.95 -0.63
CA ASN A 262 -10.45 -0.97 0.47
C ASN A 262 -9.28 0.05 0.40
N MET A 263 -8.44 -0.03 -0.62
CA MET A 263 -7.19 0.72 -0.71
C MET A 263 -7.46 2.20 -0.96
N TRP A 264 -7.26 3.04 0.06
CA TRP A 264 -7.32 4.50 -0.06
C TRP A 264 -5.91 5.10 -0.23
N HIS A 265 -4.86 4.43 0.21
CA HIS A 265 -3.47 4.90 0.13
C HIS A 265 -2.48 3.83 -0.33
N VAL A 266 -1.80 4.10 -1.44
CA VAL A 266 -0.67 3.29 -1.91
C VAL A 266 0.57 4.15 -2.00
N CYS A 267 1.51 3.98 -1.07
CA CYS A 267 2.82 4.62 -1.08
C CYS A 267 3.92 3.58 -1.28
N ILE A 268 4.33 3.37 -2.53
CA ILE A 268 5.40 2.42 -2.90
C ILE A 268 6.44 3.05 -3.83
N GLY A 269 6.56 4.39 -3.79
CA GLY A 269 7.55 5.13 -4.57
C GLY A 269 9.00 4.92 -4.10
N ALA A 270 9.95 5.51 -4.84
CA ALA A 270 11.40 5.37 -4.67
C ALA A 270 11.86 3.89 -4.68
N ASN A 271 11.23 3.09 -5.52
CA ASN A 271 11.54 1.68 -5.74
C ASN A 271 11.93 1.44 -7.22
N PRO A 272 13.09 1.94 -7.69
CA PRO A 272 13.51 1.85 -9.10
C PRO A 272 13.82 0.41 -9.57
N ARG A 273 13.72 -0.56 -8.66
CA ARG A 273 13.92 -2.00 -8.92
C ARG A 273 12.63 -2.79 -8.78
N MET A 274 11.49 -2.10 -8.68
CA MET A 274 10.21 -2.76 -8.63
C MET A 274 9.93 -3.45 -9.96
N THR A 275 9.32 -4.63 -9.87
CA THR A 275 8.92 -5.45 -11.02
C THR A 275 7.44 -5.80 -10.90
N GLY A 276 6.80 -6.03 -12.05
CA GLY A 276 5.35 -6.21 -12.13
C GLY A 276 4.61 -4.88 -12.23
N ALA A 277 3.49 -4.91 -12.96
CA ALA A 277 2.56 -3.79 -13.04
C ALA A 277 1.69 -3.73 -11.79
N LEU A 278 1.34 -2.52 -11.35
CA LEU A 278 0.30 -2.36 -10.34
C LEU A 278 -1.07 -2.75 -10.91
N PRO A 279 -1.92 -3.46 -10.14
CA PRO A 279 -3.29 -3.76 -10.55
C PRO A 279 -4.19 -2.55 -10.28
N SER A 280 -3.95 -1.44 -10.98
CA SER A 280 -4.59 -0.15 -10.68
C SER A 280 -6.13 -0.19 -10.72
N GLY A 281 -6.72 -1.06 -11.55
CA GLY A 281 -8.17 -1.33 -11.57
C GLY A 281 -8.74 -2.03 -10.32
N GLN A 282 -7.90 -2.50 -9.39
CA GLN A 282 -8.33 -3.08 -8.12
C GLN A 282 -8.57 -2.04 -7.02
N PHE A 283 -8.34 -0.73 -7.27
CA PHE A 283 -8.36 0.31 -6.24
C PHE A 283 -9.50 1.34 -6.44
N PRO A 284 -10.78 0.95 -6.28
CA PRO A 284 -11.93 1.81 -6.60
C PRO A 284 -12.13 2.99 -5.64
N VAL A 285 -11.50 2.96 -4.46
CA VAL A 285 -11.61 3.97 -3.41
C VAL A 285 -10.32 4.74 -3.16
N LEU A 286 -9.35 4.66 -4.08
CA LEU A 286 -8.04 5.26 -3.93
C LEU A 286 -8.12 6.79 -3.81
N GLU A 287 -7.47 7.35 -2.79
CA GLU A 287 -7.33 8.79 -2.59
C GLU A 287 -5.92 9.26 -2.93
N ASP A 288 -4.91 8.49 -2.53
CA ASP A 288 -3.50 8.82 -2.70
C ASP A 288 -2.75 7.70 -3.47
N TYR A 289 -2.27 8.04 -4.67
CA TYR A 289 -1.43 7.17 -5.50
C TYR A 289 0.01 7.67 -5.51
N PHE A 290 0.88 7.08 -4.69
CA PHE A 290 2.25 7.50 -4.41
C PHE A 290 3.25 6.47 -4.92
N VAL A 291 3.47 6.48 -6.24
CA VAL A 291 4.27 5.49 -6.97
C VAL A 291 5.28 6.21 -7.90
N TRP A 292 6.07 7.13 -7.34
CA TRP A 292 7.14 7.80 -8.07
C TRP A 292 8.40 6.95 -8.13
N ASN A 293 9.23 7.05 -9.18
CA ASN A 293 10.49 6.30 -9.29
C ASN A 293 10.32 4.81 -8.97
N GLY A 294 9.25 4.21 -9.51
CA GLY A 294 8.79 2.85 -9.23
C GLY A 294 9.03 1.88 -10.39
N ASN A 295 9.79 2.29 -11.41
CA ASN A 295 10.06 1.49 -12.61
C ASN A 295 8.77 0.97 -13.30
N GLN A 296 7.66 1.71 -13.16
CA GLN A 296 6.38 1.36 -13.76
C GLN A 296 6.33 1.78 -15.22
N SER A 297 5.60 1.04 -16.06
CA SER A 297 5.49 1.30 -17.48
C SER A 297 4.10 0.97 -18.04
N GLY A 298 3.88 1.26 -19.32
CA GLY A 298 2.59 1.08 -19.99
C GLY A 298 1.63 2.23 -19.70
N THR A 299 0.32 1.96 -19.72
CA THR A 299 -0.71 2.96 -19.43
C THR A 299 -1.01 3.00 -17.95
N LEU A 300 -0.89 4.17 -17.32
CA LEU A 300 -1.48 4.42 -16.01
C LEU A 300 -2.99 4.64 -16.17
N CYS A 301 -3.81 3.68 -15.75
CA CYS A 301 -5.27 3.79 -15.73
C CYS A 301 -5.74 3.80 -14.27
N LEU A 302 -6.36 4.88 -13.81
CA LEU A 302 -6.95 4.98 -12.48
C LEU A 302 -8.44 5.28 -12.61
N ASP A 303 -9.29 4.58 -11.85
CA ASP A 303 -10.76 4.72 -11.98
C ASP A 303 -11.44 5.29 -10.71
N SER A 304 -10.66 5.58 -9.66
CA SER A 304 -11.20 6.08 -8.39
C SER A 304 -11.70 7.52 -8.51
N LYS A 305 -12.94 7.73 -8.07
CA LYS A 305 -13.56 9.07 -7.95
C LYS A 305 -13.16 9.82 -6.68
N TYR A 306 -12.31 9.21 -5.86
CA TYR A 306 -11.84 9.73 -4.58
C TYR A 306 -10.42 10.30 -4.64
N LEU A 307 -9.74 10.21 -5.80
CA LEU A 307 -8.36 10.64 -5.94
C LEU A 307 -8.18 12.12 -5.56
N TYR A 308 -7.18 12.37 -4.74
CA TYR A 308 -6.77 13.69 -4.27
C TYR A 308 -5.34 13.99 -4.70
N LYS A 309 -4.42 13.03 -4.56
CA LYS A 309 -3.02 13.21 -4.99
C LYS A 309 -2.52 12.03 -5.78
N VAL A 310 -1.97 12.32 -6.96
CA VAL A 310 -1.27 11.35 -7.82
C VAL A 310 0.17 11.79 -7.96
N ARG A 311 1.10 10.96 -7.49
CA ARG A 311 2.56 11.12 -7.64
C ARG A 311 3.10 9.90 -8.39
N ALA A 312 3.19 10.05 -9.70
CA ALA A 312 3.59 9.00 -10.65
C ALA A 312 4.84 9.40 -11.46
N TYR A 313 5.56 10.43 -11.01
CA TYR A 313 6.75 10.96 -11.69
C TYR A 313 7.96 10.01 -11.65
N ASP A 314 8.92 10.22 -12.54
CA ASP A 314 10.13 9.39 -12.68
C ASP A 314 9.83 7.91 -12.98
N ASN A 315 8.89 7.63 -13.88
CA ASN A 315 8.58 6.26 -14.33
C ASN A 315 8.76 6.15 -15.87
N HIS A 316 8.22 5.10 -16.46
CA HIS A 316 8.23 4.81 -17.90
C HIS A 316 6.80 4.68 -18.45
N TYR A 317 5.83 5.42 -17.90
CA TYR A 317 4.46 5.39 -18.40
C TYR A 317 4.41 5.99 -19.81
N SER A 318 3.74 5.31 -20.74
CA SER A 318 3.59 5.74 -22.14
C SER A 318 2.27 6.49 -22.39
N ALA A 319 1.30 6.34 -21.49
CA ALA A 319 0.03 7.02 -21.49
C ALA A 319 -0.53 7.10 -20.06
N ALA A 320 -1.42 8.06 -19.81
CA ALA A 320 -2.20 8.10 -18.59
C ALA A 320 -3.68 8.39 -18.92
N ASP A 321 -4.57 7.58 -18.37
CA ASP A 321 -6.02 7.80 -18.37
C ASP A 321 -6.43 8.07 -16.92
N LEU A 322 -6.77 9.33 -16.66
CA LEU A 322 -7.25 9.81 -15.38
C LEU A 322 -8.69 10.31 -15.49
N SER A 323 -9.39 9.96 -16.56
CA SER A 323 -10.68 10.56 -16.89
C SER A 323 -11.72 10.39 -15.77
N GLY A 324 -12.28 11.51 -15.35
CA GLY A 324 -13.29 11.63 -14.31
C GLY A 324 -12.81 11.23 -12.91
N CYS A 325 -11.50 11.13 -12.66
CA CYS A 325 -10.95 10.84 -11.33
C CYS A 325 -11.16 11.99 -10.34
N PHE A 326 -11.26 13.23 -10.83
CA PHE A 326 -11.18 14.44 -10.02
C PHE A 326 -12.46 15.28 -10.12
N PRO A 327 -13.51 14.94 -9.32
CA PRO A 327 -14.76 15.70 -9.34
C PRO A 327 -14.57 17.15 -8.87
N ALA A 328 -15.49 18.04 -9.27
CA ALA A 328 -15.43 19.47 -8.95
C ALA A 328 -15.23 19.73 -7.44
N GLY A 329 -14.35 20.66 -7.11
CA GLY A 329 -14.04 21.01 -5.71
C GLY A 329 -13.00 20.10 -5.03
N ARG A 330 -12.57 19.00 -5.66
CA ARG A 330 -11.54 18.09 -5.12
C ARG A 330 -10.20 18.78 -4.85
N ARG A 331 -9.85 19.79 -5.65
CA ARG A 331 -8.56 20.50 -5.59
C ARG A 331 -7.37 19.54 -5.73
N ALA A 332 -7.47 18.64 -6.70
CA ALA A 332 -6.52 17.55 -6.89
C ALA A 332 -5.16 18.02 -7.40
N VAL A 333 -4.14 17.23 -7.05
CA VAL A 333 -2.73 17.43 -7.43
C VAL A 333 -2.22 16.21 -8.18
N VAL A 334 -1.80 16.40 -9.42
CA VAL A 334 -1.21 15.36 -10.27
C VAL A 334 0.21 15.75 -10.64
N GLN A 335 1.17 14.88 -10.30
CA GLN A 335 2.58 14.98 -10.62
C GLN A 335 3.00 13.71 -11.37
N ILE A 336 3.12 13.82 -12.70
CA ILE A 336 3.44 12.73 -13.63
C ILE A 336 4.58 13.10 -14.58
N TYR A 337 5.44 14.02 -14.16
CA TYR A 337 6.60 14.46 -14.92
C TYR A 337 7.68 13.38 -15.06
N ASN A 338 8.57 13.53 -16.03
CA ASN A 338 9.68 12.60 -16.29
C ASN A 338 9.16 11.16 -16.48
N ASN A 339 8.33 11.02 -17.51
CA ASN A 339 7.78 9.77 -18.01
C ASN A 339 7.97 9.75 -19.54
N GLU A 340 7.30 8.82 -20.22
CA GLU A 340 7.33 8.66 -21.68
C GLU A 340 5.95 8.93 -22.30
N LEU A 341 5.11 9.75 -21.64
CA LEU A 341 3.71 9.93 -22.01
C LEU A 341 3.58 10.49 -23.43
N THR A 342 2.82 9.79 -24.27
CA THR A 342 2.41 10.25 -25.61
C THR A 342 0.95 10.73 -25.61
N SER A 343 0.17 10.32 -24.61
CA SER A 343 -1.19 10.79 -24.36
C SER A 343 -1.44 10.97 -22.87
N LEU A 344 -2.33 11.93 -22.55
CA LEU A 344 -2.82 12.21 -21.22
C LEU A 344 -4.30 12.55 -21.32
N ASP A 345 -5.16 11.68 -20.78
CA ASP A 345 -6.59 11.94 -20.66
C ASP A 345 -6.91 12.44 -19.25
N ILE A 346 -7.44 13.67 -19.19
CA ILE A 346 -7.92 14.35 -17.98
C ILE A 346 -9.34 14.89 -18.20
N SER A 347 -10.13 14.18 -19.02
CA SER A 347 -11.51 14.53 -19.32
C SER A 347 -12.39 14.33 -18.08
N ASP A 348 -13.43 15.14 -17.91
CA ASP A 348 -14.34 15.09 -16.76
C ASP A 348 -13.69 15.32 -15.38
N ASP A 349 -12.58 16.06 -15.33
CA ASP A 349 -11.78 16.34 -14.13
C ASP A 349 -11.79 17.81 -13.65
N PRO A 350 -12.95 18.46 -13.46
CA PRO A 350 -13.02 19.87 -13.07
C PRO A 350 -12.45 20.16 -11.67
N GLY A 351 -12.13 19.12 -10.88
CA GLY A 351 -11.43 19.23 -9.61
C GLY A 351 -9.91 19.33 -9.71
N LEU A 352 -9.32 19.12 -10.88
CA LEU A 352 -7.87 19.19 -11.10
C LEU A 352 -7.40 20.64 -11.15
N ILE A 353 -6.54 21.03 -10.20
CA ILE A 353 -6.02 22.40 -10.08
C ILE A 353 -4.50 22.47 -10.16
N HIS A 354 -3.80 21.35 -10.07
CA HIS A 354 -2.36 21.28 -10.18
C HIS A 354 -1.99 20.08 -11.03
N LEU A 355 -1.42 20.34 -12.21
CA LEU A 355 -0.93 19.32 -13.12
C LEU A 355 0.53 19.64 -13.49
N ASN A 356 1.44 18.77 -13.09
CA ASN A 356 2.78 18.72 -13.66
C ASN A 356 2.94 17.47 -14.52
N ALA A 357 2.93 17.66 -15.84
CA ALA A 357 3.20 16.63 -16.85
C ALA A 357 4.41 17.01 -17.72
N SER A 358 5.34 17.80 -17.17
CA SER A 358 6.60 18.18 -17.83
C SER A 358 7.49 16.97 -18.14
N ARG A 359 8.42 17.12 -19.08
CA ARG A 359 9.43 16.11 -19.46
C ARG A 359 8.76 14.77 -19.80
N ASN A 360 7.90 14.82 -20.80
CA ASN A 360 7.21 13.68 -21.39
C ASN A 360 7.43 13.70 -22.92
N SER A 361 6.69 12.88 -23.65
CA SER A 361 6.73 12.79 -25.12
C SER A 361 5.41 13.25 -25.75
N LEU A 362 4.69 14.18 -25.11
CA LEU A 362 3.42 14.68 -25.62
C LEU A 362 3.68 15.50 -26.88
N ASP A 363 3.00 15.15 -27.98
CA ASP A 363 3.05 15.92 -29.21
C ASP A 363 2.22 17.21 -29.11
N GLN A 364 2.29 18.06 -30.15
CA GLN A 364 1.57 19.33 -30.15
C GLN A 364 0.05 19.15 -30.00
N THR A 365 -0.51 18.08 -30.56
CA THR A 365 -1.95 17.81 -30.49
C THR A 365 -2.35 17.46 -29.04
N ALA A 366 -1.57 16.60 -28.39
CA ALA A 366 -1.80 16.23 -27.00
C ALA A 366 -1.63 17.43 -26.05
N VAL A 367 -0.61 18.26 -26.26
CA VAL A 367 -0.39 19.50 -25.50
C VAL A 367 -1.55 20.48 -25.66
N ASP A 368 -1.99 20.72 -26.89
CA ASP A 368 -3.15 21.57 -27.17
C ASP A 368 -4.43 21.01 -26.52
N GLY A 369 -4.61 19.69 -26.55
CA GLY A 369 -5.74 19.00 -25.92
C GLY A 369 -5.77 19.19 -24.40
N VAL A 370 -4.64 19.02 -23.71
CA VAL A 370 -4.54 19.26 -22.26
C VAL A 370 -4.88 20.71 -21.91
N LEU A 371 -4.34 21.67 -22.68
CA LEU A 371 -4.62 23.09 -22.50
C LEU A 371 -6.10 23.40 -22.71
N GLN A 372 -6.70 22.90 -23.79
CA GLN A 372 -8.11 23.07 -24.09
C GLN A 372 -9.02 22.48 -23.01
N THR A 373 -8.72 21.27 -22.53
CA THR A 373 -9.51 20.59 -21.50
C THR A 373 -9.50 21.37 -20.20
N LEU A 374 -8.33 21.78 -19.70
CA LEU A 374 -8.24 22.61 -18.49
C LEU A 374 -8.92 23.97 -18.67
N ASP A 375 -8.76 24.60 -19.85
CA ASP A 375 -9.40 25.88 -20.17
C ASP A 375 -10.93 25.79 -20.12
N SER A 376 -11.49 24.64 -20.53
CA SER A 376 -12.93 24.39 -20.53
C SER A 376 -13.57 24.33 -19.14
N TYR A 377 -12.80 23.98 -18.11
CA TYR A 377 -13.33 23.80 -16.74
C TYR A 377 -13.64 25.10 -16.00
N ASN A 378 -13.20 26.26 -16.48
CA ASN A 378 -13.52 27.54 -15.82
C ASN A 378 -13.04 27.66 -14.36
N THR A 379 -11.92 27.00 -14.07
CA THR A 379 -11.23 27.02 -12.78
C THR A 379 -10.19 28.15 -12.72
N HIS A 380 -9.81 28.53 -11.50
CA HIS A 380 -8.95 29.70 -11.23
C HIS A 380 -7.79 29.31 -10.32
N HIS A 381 -6.69 30.06 -10.38
CA HIS A 381 -5.54 29.90 -9.47
C HIS A 381 -4.95 28.49 -9.44
N GLY A 382 -4.87 27.83 -10.59
CA GLY A 382 -4.23 26.53 -10.74
C GLY A 382 -2.75 26.63 -11.17
N TYR A 383 -2.14 25.47 -11.34
CA TYR A 383 -0.77 25.30 -11.82
C TYR A 383 -0.75 24.26 -12.94
N LEU A 384 -0.10 24.59 -14.06
CA LEU A 384 0.11 23.71 -15.19
C LEU A 384 1.56 23.80 -15.66
N ASP A 385 2.25 22.66 -15.68
CA ASP A 385 3.57 22.54 -16.28
C ASP A 385 3.60 21.38 -17.30
N LEU A 386 3.81 21.75 -18.56
CA LEU A 386 3.98 20.91 -19.74
C LEU A 386 5.36 21.10 -20.38
N SER A 387 6.28 21.79 -19.70
CA SER A 387 7.63 22.07 -20.24
C SER A 387 8.36 20.79 -20.63
N GLY A 388 9.18 20.85 -21.69
CA GLY A 388 9.90 19.66 -22.19
C GLY A 388 9.03 18.64 -22.94
N ASN A 389 7.80 19.00 -23.31
CA ASN A 389 7.01 18.35 -24.37
C ASN A 389 7.11 19.16 -25.69
N ALA A 390 6.30 18.84 -26.69
CA ALA A 390 6.18 19.68 -27.89
C ALA A 390 5.57 21.07 -27.56
N ALA A 391 5.95 22.09 -28.32
CA ALA A 391 5.38 23.43 -28.17
C ALA A 391 3.90 23.46 -28.65
N PRO A 392 3.01 24.21 -27.95
CA PRO A 392 1.61 24.35 -28.35
C PRO A 392 1.46 25.05 -29.70
N SER A 393 0.33 24.83 -30.37
CA SER A 393 -0.04 25.62 -31.55
C SER A 393 -0.54 27.01 -31.15
N THR A 394 -0.87 27.85 -32.14
CA THR A 394 -1.57 29.13 -31.90
C THR A 394 -2.88 28.94 -31.12
N THR A 395 -3.59 27.84 -31.34
CA THR A 395 -4.83 27.51 -30.61
C THR A 395 -4.52 27.15 -29.16
N GLY A 396 -3.52 26.29 -28.93
CA GLY A 396 -3.07 25.96 -27.57
C GLY A 396 -2.61 27.18 -26.78
N ILE A 397 -1.87 28.10 -27.42
CA ILE A 397 -1.45 29.38 -26.82
C ILE A 397 -2.66 30.22 -26.40
N ALA A 398 -3.74 30.23 -27.17
CA ALA A 398 -4.96 30.95 -26.79
C ALA A 398 -5.60 30.37 -25.52
N HIS A 399 -5.66 29.04 -25.39
CA HIS A 399 -6.12 28.36 -24.17
C HIS A 399 -5.20 28.63 -22.97
N ALA A 400 -3.88 28.58 -23.16
CA ALA A 400 -2.91 28.95 -22.12
C ALA A 400 -3.12 30.39 -21.61
N ASN A 401 -3.33 31.35 -22.52
CA ASN A 401 -3.61 32.74 -22.15
C ASN A 401 -4.91 32.90 -21.36
N ASN A 402 -5.96 32.15 -21.71
CA ASN A 402 -7.22 32.16 -20.97
C ASN A 402 -7.04 31.62 -19.53
N LEU A 403 -6.25 30.56 -19.37
CA LEU A 403 -5.87 30.02 -18.06
C LEU A 403 -5.09 31.05 -17.24
N THR A 404 -4.07 31.68 -17.82
CA THR A 404 -3.28 32.73 -17.16
C THR A 404 -4.13 33.94 -16.78
N ALA A 405 -5.09 34.35 -17.63
CA ALA A 405 -6.03 35.42 -17.31
C ALA A 405 -6.93 35.08 -16.11
N ARG A 406 -7.18 33.79 -15.85
CA ARG A 406 -7.86 33.26 -14.64
C ARG A 406 -6.91 33.00 -13.47
N GLY A 407 -5.67 33.44 -13.57
CA GLY A 407 -4.66 33.35 -12.51
C GLY A 407 -3.95 32.01 -12.42
N TRP A 408 -3.99 31.17 -13.47
CA TRP A 408 -3.16 29.98 -13.52
C TRP A 408 -1.68 30.34 -13.77
N GLU A 409 -0.79 29.61 -13.11
CA GLU A 409 0.63 29.55 -13.46
C GLU A 409 0.81 28.49 -14.56
N VAL A 410 1.13 28.93 -15.78
CA VAL A 410 1.24 28.04 -16.96
C VAL A 410 2.67 28.04 -17.50
N GLN A 411 3.27 26.86 -17.62
CA GLN A 411 4.53 26.62 -18.31
C GLN A 411 4.27 25.61 -19.43
N SER A 412 4.26 26.06 -20.69
CA SER A 412 3.85 25.22 -21.83
C SER A 412 4.91 25.04 -22.91
N SER A 413 6.17 25.41 -22.64
CA SER A 413 7.29 25.30 -23.59
C SER A 413 8.59 25.02 -22.88
#